data_AF-A0A7V9QFR2-F1
#
_entry.id   AF-A0A7V9QFR2-F1
#
_cell.length_a   1.000
_cell.length_b   1.000
_cell.length_c   1.000
_cell.angle_alpha   90.00
_cell.angle_beta   90.00
_cell.angle_gamma   90.00
#
_symmetry.space_group_name_H-M   'P 1'
#
loop_
_entity.id
_entity.type
_entity.pdbx_description
1 polymer ?
#
loop_
_entity_poly.entity_id
_entity_poly.type
_entity_poly.pdbx_seq_one_letter_code
_entity_poly.pdbx_strand_id
1 'polypeptide(L)'
;MSDSVVLRERLALGDRTFTVLAEPWYDAVSDEWKGRFLYVPLDRSLASPVTSTAVKRARKRDDLVRQLGAATDRELTRAFNSIPIPGARRTR
;
A
#
# COMPACT_ATOMS: atom_id res chain seq x y z
N MET A 1 14.14 -8.10 7.32
CA MET A 1 14.05 -7.55 5.95
C MET A 1 12.58 -7.57 5.57
N SER A 2 11.99 -6.43 5.22
CA SER A 2 10.63 -6.40 4.68
C SER A 2 10.73 -6.82 3.22
N ASP A 3 10.17 -7.99 2.88
CA ASP A 3 10.14 -8.50 1.51
C ASP A 3 9.01 -7.81 0.74
N SER A 4 9.21 -6.53 0.43
CA SER A 4 8.23 -5.78 -0.32
C SER A 4 8.14 -6.30 -1.77
N VAL A 5 6.92 -6.53 -2.25
CA VAL A 5 6.66 -7.06 -3.61
C VAL A 5 6.04 -5.97 -4.47
N VAL A 6 6.54 -5.74 -5.68
CA VAL A 6 5.95 -4.77 -6.62
C VAL A 6 4.57 -5.25 -7.05
N LEU A 7 3.54 -4.42 -6.80
CA LEU A 7 2.16 -4.67 -7.26
C LEU A 7 1.86 -3.94 -8.56
N ARG A 8 2.28 -2.68 -8.64
CA ARG A 8 2.14 -1.81 -9.81
C ARG A 8 3.39 -0.98 -9.95
N GLU A 9 4.01 -1.02 -11.11
CA GLU A 9 5.15 -0.15 -11.39
C GLU A 9 4.72 1.31 -11.53
N ARG A 10 3.53 1.55 -12.09
CA ARG A 10 2.97 2.88 -12.30
C ARG A 10 1.45 2.89 -12.09
N LEU A 11 0.98 3.63 -11.09
CA LEU A 11 -0.43 3.88 -10.81
C LEU A 11 -0.65 5.38 -10.66
N ALA A 12 -1.55 5.94 -11.46
CA ALA A 12 -1.96 7.34 -11.37
C ALA A 12 -3.15 7.47 -10.41
N LEU A 13 -3.03 8.34 -9.41
CA LEU A 13 -4.04 8.64 -8.39
C LEU A 13 -4.24 10.16 -8.33
N GLY A 14 -5.18 10.66 -9.15
CA GLY A 14 -5.39 12.10 -9.33
C GLY A 14 -4.24 12.72 -10.12
N ASP A 15 -3.61 13.75 -9.55
CA ASP A 15 -2.45 14.45 -10.11
C ASP A 15 -1.11 13.77 -9.78
N ARG A 16 -1.14 12.62 -9.08
CA ARG A 16 0.05 11.93 -8.56
C ARG A 16 0.26 10.57 -9.19
N THR A 17 1.51 10.16 -9.30
CA THR A 17 1.92 8.87 -9.87
C THR A 17 2.81 8.12 -8.89
N PHE A 18 2.48 6.85 -8.66
CA PHE A 18 3.19 6.00 -7.69
C PHE A 18 3.62 4.67 -8.29
N THR A 19 4.74 4.13 -7.82
CA THR A 19 4.96 2.68 -7.73
C THR A 19 4.30 2.19 -6.45
N VAL A 20 3.55 1.10 -6.53
CA VAL A 20 2.87 0.51 -5.37
C VAL A 20 3.47 -0.84 -5.05
N LEU A 21 3.88 -1.00 -3.79
CA LEU A 21 4.48 -2.21 -3.25
C LEU A 21 3.53 -2.82 -2.20
N ALA A 22 3.46 -4.15 -2.15
CA ALA A 22 2.92 -4.90 -1.03
C ALA A 22 4.00 -5.03 0.04
N GLU A 23 3.67 -4.68 1.28
CA GLU A 23 4.57 -4.82 2.42
C GLU A 23 3.93 -5.77 3.46
N PRO A 24 4.28 -7.07 3.42
CA PRO A 24 3.83 -8.03 4.42
C PRO A 24 4.74 -8.01 5.66
N TRP A 25 4.15 -8.14 6.84
CA TRP A 25 4.86 -8.38 8.09
C TRP A 25 4.12 -9.37 8.98
N TYR A 26 4.86 -10.09 9.82
CA TYR A 26 4.26 -10.97 10.83
C TYR A 26 3.98 -10.17 12.10
N ASP A 27 2.74 -10.28 12.60
CA ASP A 27 2.32 -9.67 13.86
C ASP A 27 2.20 -10.76 14.92
N ALA A 28 3.21 -10.81 15.81
CA ALA A 28 3.30 -11.77 16.89
C ALA A 28 2.20 -11.61 17.97
N VAL A 29 1.59 -10.43 18.09
CA VAL A 29 0.52 -10.19 19.07
C VAL A 29 -0.76 -10.89 18.66
N SER A 30 -1.07 -10.90 17.36
CA SER A 30 -2.24 -11.57 16.80
C SER A 30 -1.97 -12.96 16.22
N ASP A 31 -0.70 -13.39 16.19
CA ASP A 31 -0.26 -14.62 15.51
C ASP A 31 -0.74 -14.72 14.06
N GLU A 32 -0.58 -13.64 13.31
CA GLU A 32 -1.05 -13.51 11.93
C GLU A 32 -0.09 -12.67 11.08
N TRP A 33 -0.04 -12.96 9.78
CA TRP A 33 0.57 -12.08 8.80
C TRP A 33 -0.39 -10.94 8.47
N LYS A 34 0.11 -9.70 8.49
CA LYS A 34 -0.60 -8.49 8.08
C LYS A 34 0.10 -7.87 6.88
N GLY A 35 -0.68 -7.24 6.01
CA GLY A 35 -0.19 -6.63 4.78
C GLY A 35 -0.72 -5.23 4.60
N ARG A 36 0.13 -4.34 4.10
CA ARG A 36 -0.21 -2.95 3.73
C ARG A 36 0.33 -2.63 2.34
N PHE A 37 -0.10 -1.49 1.80
CA PHE A 37 0.45 -0.94 0.57
C PHE A 37 1.41 0.20 0.88
N LEU A 38 2.54 0.21 0.20
CA LEU A 38 3.54 1.27 0.22
C LEU A 38 3.53 1.97 -1.14
N TYR A 39 3.32 3.29 -1.12
CA TYR A 39 3.22 4.13 -2.30
C TYR A 39 4.49 4.96 -2.42
N VAL A 40 5.30 4.66 -3.42
CA VAL A 40 6.56 5.36 -3.72
C VAL A 40 6.29 6.38 -4.83
N PRO A 41 6.38 7.70 -4.56
CA PRO A 41 6.08 8.74 -5.55
C PRO A 41 7.10 8.72 -6.70
N LEU A 42 6.62 8.76 -7.94
CA LEU A 42 7.45 8.81 -9.15
C LEU A 42 7.65 10.23 -9.70
N ASP A 43 6.81 11.16 -9.28
CA ASP A 43 6.70 12.53 -9.80
C ASP A 43 7.09 13.60 -8.78
N ARG A 44 7.74 13.20 -7.68
CA ARG A 44 8.10 14.08 -6.55
C ARG A 44 6.90 14.80 -5.91
N SER A 45 5.66 14.31 -6.13
CA SER A 45 4.46 14.85 -5.49
C SER A 45 4.46 14.71 -3.96
N LEU A 46 5.25 13.78 -3.42
CA LEU A 46 5.51 13.61 -2.00
C LEU A 46 7.01 13.56 -1.73
N ALA A 47 7.43 14.13 -0.60
CA ALA A 47 8.83 14.13 -0.16
C ALA A 47 9.31 12.73 0.27
N SER A 48 8.39 11.85 0.66
CA SER A 48 8.68 10.49 1.11
C SER A 48 7.57 9.52 0.68
N PRO A 49 7.87 8.22 0.58
CA PRO A 49 6.85 7.19 0.44
C PRO A 49 5.83 7.25 1.58
N VAL A 50 4.60 6.83 1.29
CA VAL A 50 3.52 6.74 2.28
C VAL A 50 2.95 5.33 2.33
N THR A 51 2.50 4.90 3.50
CA THR A 51 1.95 3.55 3.71
C THR A 51 0.49 3.61 4.13
N SER A 52 -0.32 2.69 3.61
CA SER A 52 -1.66 2.46 4.14
C SER A 52 -1.61 1.84 5.53
N THR A 53 -2.75 1.84 6.22
CA THR A 53 -2.97 0.90 7.33
C THR A 53 -3.00 -0.55 6.81
N ALA A 54 -3.05 -1.53 7.72
CA ALA A 54 -3.20 -2.93 7.33
C ALA A 54 -4.49 -3.16 6.52
N VAL A 55 -4.36 -3.72 5.31
CA VAL A 55 -5.48 -3.93 4.36
C VAL A 55 -5.88 -5.39 4.22
N LYS A 56 -4.96 -6.33 4.47
CA LYS A 56 -5.20 -7.78 4.39
C LYS A 56 -4.50 -8.49 5.55
N ARG A 57 -4.99 -9.67 5.91
CA ARG A 57 -4.42 -10.56 6.92
C ARG A 57 -4.54 -12.01 6.51
N ALA A 58 -3.58 -12.84 6.86
CA ALA A 58 -3.62 -14.28 6.63
C ALA A 58 -2.80 -15.03 7.68
N ARG A 59 -3.05 -16.34 7.83
CA ARG A 59 -2.25 -17.22 8.70
C ARG A 59 -0.90 -17.59 8.08
N LYS A 60 -0.80 -17.59 6.75
CA LYS A 60 0.43 -17.87 6.00
C LYS A 60 0.87 -16.66 5.18
N ARG A 61 2.18 -16.45 5.08
CA ARG A 61 2.77 -15.35 4.30
C ARG A 61 2.38 -15.42 2.83
N ASP A 62 2.45 -16.59 2.21
CA ASP A 62 2.20 -16.73 0.77
C ASP A 62 0.74 -16.45 0.40
N ASP A 63 -0.20 -16.83 1.26
CA ASP A 63 -1.62 -16.49 1.10
C ASP A 63 -1.83 -14.97 1.17
N LEU A 64 -1.16 -14.30 2.12
CA LEU A 64 -1.19 -12.85 2.22
C LEU A 64 -0.63 -12.19 0.96
N VAL A 65 0.54 -12.63 0.48
CA VAL A 65 1.18 -12.09 -0.73
C VAL A 65 0.29 -12.29 -1.95
N ARG A 66 -0.36 -13.45 -2.10
CA ARG A 66 -1.33 -13.70 -3.18
C ARG A 66 -2.53 -12.75 -3.08
N GLN A 67 -3.08 -12.54 -1.88
CA GLN A 67 -4.20 -11.62 -1.68
C GLN A 67 -3.84 -10.15 -1.97
N LEU A 68 -2.63 -9.72 -1.60
CA LEU A 68 -2.11 -8.38 -1.92
C LEU A 68 -1.83 -8.25 -3.42
N GLY A 69 -1.28 -9.30 -4.05
CA GLY A 69 -1.02 -9.40 -5.49
C GLY A 69 -2.29 -9.28 -6.34
N ALA A 70 -3.40 -9.81 -5.84
CA ALA A 70 -4.72 -9.72 -6.47
C ALA A 70 -5.43 -8.37 -6.26
N ALA A 71 -4.79 -7.40 -5.58
CA ALA A 71 -5.39 -6.10 -5.34
C ALA A 71 -5.71 -5.37 -6.65
N THR A 72 -6.95 -4.90 -6.75
CA THR A 72 -7.42 -4.08 -7.88
C THR A 72 -6.96 -2.64 -7.72
N ASP A 73 -6.85 -1.91 -8.84
CA ASP A 73 -6.48 -0.48 -8.80
C ASP A 73 -7.49 0.34 -7.97
N ARG A 74 -8.76 -0.11 -7.91
CA ARG A 74 -9.78 0.47 -7.04
C ARG A 74 -9.46 0.27 -5.55
N GLU A 75 -9.02 -0.92 -5.14
CA GLU A 75 -8.57 -1.17 -3.77
C GLU A 75 -7.33 -0.35 -3.42
N LEU A 76 -6.36 -0.28 -4.34
CA LEU A 76 -5.15 0.54 -4.18
C LEU A 76 -5.52 2.03 -4.02
N THR A 77 -6.45 2.53 -4.82
CA THR A 77 -6.93 3.92 -4.75
C THR A 77 -7.65 4.18 -3.43
N ARG A 78 -8.54 3.26 -3.01
CA ARG A 78 -9.28 3.39 -1.74
C ARG A 78 -8.33 3.41 -0.54
N ALA A 79 -7.32 2.55 -0.53
CA ALA A 79 -6.33 2.49 0.54
C ALA A 79 -5.41 3.71 0.56
N PHE A 80 -5.11 4.31 -0.59
CA PHE A 80 -4.38 5.58 -0.64
C PHE A 80 -5.21 6.73 -0.07
N ASN A 81 -6.48 6.81 -0.45
CA ASN A 81 -7.38 7.88 -0.01
C ASN A 81 -7.68 7.87 1.49
N SER A 82 -7.38 6.78 2.21
CA SER A 82 -7.47 6.72 3.67
C SER A 82 -6.19 7.16 4.40
N ILE A 83 -5.10 7.42 3.67
CA ILE A 83 -3.84 7.88 4.26
C ILE A 83 -3.99 9.38 4.59
N PRO A 84 -3.76 9.79 5.85
CA PRO A 84 -3.69 11.20 6.19
C PRO A 84 -2.37 11.77 5.66
N ILE A 85 -2.40 12.39 4.48
CA ILE A 85 -1.24 13.05 3.89
C ILE A 85 -1.24 14.53 4.32
N PRO A 86 -0.28 14.99 5.14
CA PRO A 86 -0.18 16.39 5.53
C PRO A 86 -0.04 17.28 4.27
N GLY A 87 -0.85 18.33 4.17
CA GLY A 87 -0.80 19.27 3.04
C GLY A 87 -1.56 18.86 1.78
N ALA A 88 -2.15 17.65 1.72
CA ALA A 88 -3.10 17.30 0.66
C ALA A 88 -4.42 18.02 0.92
N ARG A 89 -4.60 19.20 0.30
CA ARG A 89 -5.87 19.93 0.31
C ARG A 89 -6.95 19.01 -0.25
N ARG A 90 -7.91 18.58 0.58
CA ARG A 90 -9.14 17.95 0.10
C ARG A 90 -9.85 18.98 -0.77
N THR A 91 -9.73 18.87 -2.09
CA THR A 91 -10.64 19.56 -3.00
C THR A 91 -12.02 18.95 -2.78
N ARG A 92 -12.90 19.79 -2.25
CA ARG A 92 -14.29 19.49 -1.94
C ARG A 92 -15.14 19.65 -3.19
#